data_AF-X1HRZ0-F1
#
_entry.id   AF-X1HRZ0-F1
#
_cell.length_a   1.000
_cell.length_b   1.000
_cell.length_c   1.000
_cell.angle_alpha   90.00
_cell.angle_beta   90.00
_cell.angle_gamma   90.00
#
_symmetry.space_group_name_H-M   'P 1'
#
loop_
_entity.id
_entity.type
_entity.pdbx_description
1 polymer ?
#
loop_
_entity_poly.entity_id
_entity_poly.type
_entity_poly.pdbx_seq_one_letter_code
_entity_poly.pdbx_strand_id
1 'polypeptide(L)'
;AALDKLLAPEVSLIVISEDPTHDVDGVKPYYLGDTQRRKAVDDFKNSAPKSQEECDNPDNRFKRVEILIVCDMLLTGFNAPILQVMYLDKGMRDHTLLQAIARVNRPYNELKEFGLILDYFGMFEKLNDALNYDKNELGEAAFPYGKFRDMFETNITELVNLFVGIPRDGSHQSAMQALIMLNDNEAKREQFEKLFRNVRVLYETLQPDEFLRDFLNDYKWLCKLYMLYFKKVHPTEHFEISEEDGAKTRQLIREYVDVKEIEEEFPTYKLDENYLTKIKDMN
;
A
#
# COMPACT_ATOMS: atom_id res chain seq x y z
N ALA A 1 2.16 -28.00 -2.91
CA ALA A 1 1.38 -27.34 -1.84
C ALA A 1 0.00 -26.95 -2.39
N ALA A 2 -0.98 -26.67 -1.52
CA ALA A 2 -2.30 -26.18 -1.98
C ALA A 2 -2.22 -24.77 -2.61
N LEU A 3 -1.23 -23.97 -2.17
CA LEU A 3 -0.96 -22.63 -2.69
C LEU A 3 -0.50 -22.63 -4.15
N ASP A 4 0.34 -23.58 -4.56
CA ASP A 4 0.84 -23.71 -5.95
C ASP A 4 -0.28 -24.01 -6.98
N LYS A 5 -1.49 -24.36 -6.51
CA LYS A 5 -2.68 -24.48 -7.36
C LYS A 5 -3.39 -23.16 -7.60
N LEU A 6 -3.16 -22.18 -6.72
CA LEU A 6 -3.81 -20.87 -6.72
C LEU A 6 -2.86 -19.77 -7.19
N LEU A 7 -1.56 -19.93 -6.96
CA LEU A 7 -0.51 -18.99 -7.29
C LEU A 7 0.49 -19.64 -8.26
N ALA A 8 1.10 -18.80 -9.09
CA ALA A 8 2.15 -19.26 -9.98
C ALA A 8 3.38 -19.72 -9.16
N PRO A 9 4.11 -20.76 -9.59
CA PRO A 9 5.23 -21.33 -8.83
C PRO A 9 6.35 -20.33 -8.51
N GLU A 10 6.45 -19.23 -9.25
CA GLU A 10 7.46 -18.19 -9.05
C GLU A 10 7.10 -17.23 -7.90
N VAL A 11 5.84 -17.20 -7.48
CA VAL A 11 5.29 -16.25 -6.48
C VAL A 11 5.51 -16.74 -5.05
N SER A 12 5.56 -18.05 -4.83
CA SER A 12 5.77 -18.64 -3.50
C SER A 12 7.02 -19.50 -3.43
N LEU A 13 7.79 -19.36 -2.37
CA LEU A 13 9.02 -20.12 -2.15
C LEU A 13 9.07 -20.72 -0.75
N ILE A 14 9.49 -21.97 -0.66
CA ILE A 14 9.68 -22.69 0.61
C ILE A 14 11.13 -22.52 1.08
N VAL A 15 11.31 -21.98 2.29
CA VAL A 15 12.61 -21.76 2.94
C VAL A 15 12.55 -22.31 4.36
N ILE A 16 12.77 -23.62 4.49
CA ILE A 16 12.55 -24.36 5.75
C ILE A 16 13.76 -25.16 6.25
N SER A 17 14.84 -25.25 5.48
CA SER A 17 16.04 -26.01 5.83
C SER A 17 17.34 -25.31 5.44
N GLU A 18 18.32 -25.33 6.35
CA GLU A 18 19.73 -24.97 6.10
C GLU A 18 20.62 -26.17 5.82
N ASP A 19 20.21 -27.35 6.30
CA ASP A 19 20.97 -28.59 6.19
C ASP A 19 19.99 -29.78 6.07
N PRO A 20 19.98 -30.49 4.93
CA PRO A 20 19.03 -31.58 4.67
C PRO A 20 19.36 -32.87 5.42
N THR A 21 20.50 -32.95 6.12
CA THR A 21 20.97 -34.20 6.75
C THR A 21 20.01 -34.77 7.79
N HIS A 22 19.35 -33.91 8.55
CA HIS A 22 18.44 -34.29 9.64
C HIS A 22 16.97 -34.00 9.32
N ASP A 23 16.69 -33.54 8.10
CA ASP A 23 15.32 -33.25 7.68
C ASP A 23 14.50 -34.53 7.53
N VAL A 24 13.19 -34.42 7.76
CA VAL A 24 12.24 -35.49 7.43
C VAL A 24 12.11 -35.62 5.90
N ASP A 25 11.75 -36.80 5.41
CA ASP A 25 11.72 -37.07 3.96
C ASP A 25 10.78 -36.15 3.17
N GLY A 26 9.73 -35.61 3.81
CA GLY A 26 8.85 -34.62 3.20
C GLY A 26 9.46 -33.23 3.03
N VAL A 27 10.55 -32.91 3.75
CA VAL A 27 11.21 -31.59 3.74
C VAL A 27 12.43 -31.56 2.82
N LYS A 28 13.19 -32.66 2.75
CA LYS A 28 14.41 -32.77 1.92
C LYS A 28 14.25 -32.26 0.48
N PRO A 29 13.12 -32.51 -0.24
CA PRO A 29 12.95 -32.00 -1.61
C PRO A 29 12.95 -30.47 -1.73
N TYR A 30 12.73 -29.75 -0.63
CA TYR A 30 12.68 -28.28 -0.59
C TYR A 30 14.02 -27.64 -0.18
N TYR A 31 15.08 -28.43 -0.02
CA TYR A 31 16.40 -27.88 0.24
C TYR A 31 16.94 -27.13 -0.97
N LEU A 32 17.07 -25.80 -0.85
CA LEU A 32 17.54 -24.91 -1.93
C LEU A 32 19.07 -24.86 -2.07
N GLY A 33 19.82 -25.33 -1.07
CA GLY A 33 21.25 -25.04 -0.96
C GLY A 33 21.52 -23.63 -0.42
N ASP A 34 22.65 -23.47 0.28
CA ASP A 34 22.98 -22.24 0.99
C ASP A 34 23.03 -20.99 0.08
N THR A 35 23.65 -21.10 -1.10
CA THR A 35 23.78 -19.98 -2.04
C THR A 35 22.43 -19.49 -2.57
N GLN A 36 21.59 -20.41 -3.06
CA GLN A 36 20.28 -20.02 -3.61
C GLN A 36 19.35 -19.53 -2.51
N ARG A 37 19.38 -20.15 -1.33
CA ARG A 37 18.62 -19.72 -0.17
C ARG A 37 18.97 -18.29 0.24
N ARG A 38 20.26 -17.97 0.40
CA ARG A 38 20.70 -16.61 0.74
C ARG A 38 20.28 -15.60 -0.32
N LYS A 39 20.45 -15.92 -1.61
CA LYS A 39 19.99 -15.06 -2.70
C LYS A 39 18.49 -14.83 -2.62
N ALA A 40 17.69 -15.88 -2.40
CA ALA A 40 16.24 -15.77 -2.31
C ALA A 40 15.77 -14.90 -1.13
N VAL A 41 16.37 -15.09 0.04
CA VAL A 41 16.07 -14.29 1.24
C VAL A 41 16.46 -12.82 1.04
N ASP A 42 17.52 -12.55 0.28
CA ASP A 42 17.96 -11.19 0.01
C ASP A 42 17.10 -10.51 -1.08
N ASP A 43 16.83 -11.21 -2.17
CA ASP A 43 15.97 -10.74 -3.26
C ASP A 43 14.56 -10.42 -2.75
N PHE A 44 14.01 -11.21 -1.83
CA PHE A 44 12.69 -10.97 -1.21
C PHE A 44 12.59 -9.64 -0.46
N LYS A 45 13.70 -9.05 -0.02
CA LYS A 45 13.69 -7.74 0.67
C LYS A 45 13.49 -6.58 -0.30
N ASN A 46 13.61 -6.83 -1.59
CA ASN A 46 13.54 -5.82 -2.65
C ASN A 46 12.18 -5.86 -3.33
N SER A 47 11.83 -4.77 -4.01
CA SER A 47 10.58 -4.69 -4.78
C SER A 47 10.56 -5.71 -5.92
N ALA A 48 9.36 -6.23 -6.19
CA ALA A 48 9.14 -7.12 -7.32
C ALA A 48 9.47 -6.43 -8.65
N PRO A 49 9.92 -7.19 -9.68
CA PRO A 49 10.13 -6.68 -11.03
C PRO A 49 8.88 -5.96 -11.57
N LYS A 50 9.08 -4.85 -12.28
CA LYS A 50 7.99 -3.98 -12.76
C LYS A 50 7.72 -4.11 -14.26
N SER A 51 8.66 -4.70 -15.01
CA SER A 51 8.54 -4.91 -16.44
C SER A 51 8.67 -6.39 -16.80
N GLN A 52 8.14 -6.77 -17.96
CA GLN A 52 8.29 -8.13 -18.48
C GLN A 52 9.76 -8.48 -18.71
N GLU A 53 10.58 -7.51 -19.13
CA GLU A 53 12.02 -7.69 -19.33
C GLU A 53 12.75 -7.96 -18.01
N GLU A 54 12.44 -7.20 -16.95
CA GLU A 54 13.01 -7.45 -15.62
C GLU A 54 12.57 -8.78 -15.05
N CYS A 55 11.30 -9.13 -15.28
CA CYS A 55 10.79 -10.45 -14.99
C CYS A 55 11.68 -11.49 -15.67
N ASP A 56 11.85 -11.43 -16.98
CA ASP A 56 12.50 -12.47 -17.79
C ASP A 56 14.00 -12.61 -17.54
N ASN A 57 14.60 -11.64 -16.84
CA ASN A 57 15.99 -11.74 -16.39
C ASN A 57 16.16 -12.89 -15.35
N PRO A 58 16.99 -13.91 -15.64
CA PRO A 58 17.25 -15.02 -14.72
C PRO A 58 17.80 -14.58 -13.36
N ASP A 59 18.49 -13.43 -13.29
CA ASP A 59 19.02 -12.90 -12.04
C ASP A 59 17.93 -12.42 -11.09
N ASN A 60 16.75 -12.05 -11.62
CA ASN A 60 15.60 -11.60 -10.85
C ASN A 60 14.64 -12.75 -10.49
N ARG A 61 15.03 -14.02 -10.72
CA ARG A 61 14.19 -15.19 -10.43
C ARG A 61 13.53 -15.14 -9.06
N PHE A 62 14.27 -14.79 -8.00
CA PHE A 62 13.72 -14.75 -6.64
C PHE A 62 13.08 -13.41 -6.28
N LYS A 63 13.30 -12.33 -7.04
CA LYS A 63 12.58 -11.06 -6.83
C LYS A 63 11.11 -11.16 -7.18
N ARG A 64 10.72 -12.17 -7.97
CA ARG A 64 9.32 -12.49 -8.27
C ARG A 64 8.60 -13.17 -7.09
N VAL A 65 9.32 -13.58 -6.05
CA VAL A 65 8.73 -14.24 -4.88
C VAL A 65 8.03 -13.18 -4.02
N GLU A 66 6.75 -13.38 -3.78
CA GLU A 66 5.91 -12.53 -2.94
C GLU A 66 5.54 -13.21 -1.61
N ILE A 67 5.66 -14.54 -1.54
CA ILE A 67 5.36 -15.34 -0.35
C ILE A 67 6.53 -16.26 0.00
N LEU A 68 7.05 -16.11 1.23
CA LEU A 68 7.97 -17.08 1.83
C LEU A 68 7.24 -18.00 2.79
N ILE A 69 7.35 -19.30 2.57
CA ILE A 69 6.83 -20.34 3.47
C ILE A 69 8.00 -20.82 4.33
N VAL A 70 7.91 -20.58 5.64
CA VAL A 70 8.98 -20.88 6.61
C VAL A 70 8.45 -21.69 7.79
N CYS A 71 9.35 -22.40 8.46
CA CYS A 71 9.08 -23.07 9.74
C CYS A 71 9.72 -22.28 10.88
N ASP A 72 10.92 -22.67 11.31
CA ASP A 72 11.71 -21.93 12.32
C ASP A 72 12.71 -20.95 11.71
N MET A 73 12.93 -21.09 10.40
CA MET A 73 13.78 -20.17 9.65
C MET A 73 13.18 -18.78 9.59
N LEU A 74 14.05 -17.76 9.55
CA LEU A 74 13.68 -16.34 9.41
C LEU A 74 12.80 -15.78 10.56
N LEU A 75 12.51 -16.58 11.59
CA LEU A 75 11.87 -16.12 12.84
C LEU A 75 12.85 -15.37 13.76
N THR A 76 14.13 -15.32 13.43
CA THR A 76 15.16 -14.52 14.12
C THR A 76 16.10 -13.89 13.09
N GLY A 77 16.53 -12.64 13.30
CA GLY A 77 17.51 -11.96 12.44
C GLY A 77 17.03 -11.54 11.04
N PHE A 78 15.87 -12.00 10.58
CA PHE A 78 15.29 -11.55 9.31
C PHE A 78 14.69 -10.15 9.43
N ASN A 79 15.08 -9.27 8.52
CA ASN A 79 14.61 -7.90 8.41
C ASN A 79 14.30 -7.59 6.94
N ALA A 80 13.02 -7.40 6.64
CA ALA A 80 12.53 -7.03 5.32
C ALA A 80 11.52 -5.90 5.50
N PRO A 81 11.92 -4.63 5.34
CA PRO A 81 11.02 -3.49 5.42
C PRO A 81 9.78 -3.63 4.52
N ILE A 82 9.93 -4.26 3.35
CA ILE A 82 8.82 -4.51 2.42
C ILE A 82 7.77 -5.52 2.93
N LEU A 83 8.09 -6.33 3.96
CA LEU A 83 7.17 -7.34 4.50
C LEU A 83 5.96 -6.69 5.17
N GLN A 84 4.78 -6.80 4.56
CA GLN A 84 3.55 -6.20 5.05
C GLN A 84 2.57 -7.18 5.70
N VAL A 85 2.61 -8.46 5.33
CA VAL A 85 1.64 -9.47 5.78
C VAL A 85 2.36 -10.69 6.32
N MET A 86 1.91 -11.20 7.47
CA MET A 86 2.38 -12.45 8.05
C MET A 86 1.20 -13.39 8.34
N TYR A 87 1.28 -14.61 7.81
CA TYR A 87 0.31 -15.66 8.11
C TYR A 87 0.89 -16.57 9.19
N LEU A 88 0.17 -16.71 10.30
CA LEU A 88 0.58 -17.50 11.46
C LEU A 88 -0.26 -18.77 11.56
N ASP A 89 0.37 -19.89 11.28
CA ASP A 89 -0.18 -21.24 11.46
C ASP A 89 0.74 -22.10 12.34
N LYS A 90 1.38 -21.46 13.31
CA LYS A 90 2.27 -22.11 14.28
C LYS A 90 2.13 -21.46 15.64
N GLY A 91 2.01 -22.28 16.68
CA GLY A 91 2.03 -21.81 18.06
C GLY A 91 3.37 -21.17 18.41
N MET A 92 3.33 -19.89 18.78
CA MET A 92 4.48 -19.10 19.25
C MET A 92 4.11 -18.42 20.57
N ARG A 93 5.04 -18.29 21.51
CA ARG A 93 4.73 -17.68 22.82
C ARG A 93 5.65 -16.51 23.13
N ASP A 94 5.20 -15.65 24.03
CA ASP A 94 5.97 -14.61 24.68
C ASP A 94 6.77 -13.75 23.69
N HIS A 95 8.09 -13.65 23.91
CA HIS A 95 8.99 -12.83 23.11
C HIS A 95 9.07 -13.23 21.63
N THR A 96 8.87 -14.51 21.30
CA THR A 96 8.91 -14.96 19.90
C THR A 96 7.76 -14.37 19.10
N LEU A 97 6.57 -14.28 19.71
CA LEU A 97 5.39 -13.66 19.08
C LEU A 97 5.60 -12.15 18.90
N LEU A 98 6.08 -11.44 19.93
CA LEU A 98 6.38 -10.01 19.84
C LEU A 98 7.44 -9.70 18.78
N GLN A 99 8.48 -10.52 18.67
CA GLN A 99 9.49 -10.39 17.63
C GLN A 99 8.91 -10.62 16.23
N ALA A 100 8.00 -11.58 16.07
CA ALA A 100 7.31 -11.83 14.81
C ALA A 100 6.43 -10.62 14.42
N ILE A 101 5.66 -10.07 15.36
CA ILE A 101 4.84 -8.86 15.14
C ILE A 101 5.70 -7.66 14.70
N ALA A 102 6.80 -7.41 15.43
CA ALA A 102 7.69 -6.29 15.15
C ALA A 102 8.41 -6.39 13.78
N ARG A 103 8.44 -7.57 13.14
CA ARG A 103 8.99 -7.73 11.79
C ARG A 103 8.06 -7.17 10.72
N VAL A 104 6.76 -7.36 10.90
CA VAL A 104 5.77 -6.91 9.92
C VAL A 104 5.61 -5.39 9.99
N ASN A 105 5.74 -4.81 11.18
CA ASN A 105 5.59 -3.36 11.39
C ASN A 105 6.89 -2.55 11.19
N ARG A 106 7.76 -2.96 10.25
CA ARG A 106 8.95 -2.18 9.89
C ARG A 106 8.57 -1.04 8.92
N PRO A 107 9.01 0.21 9.16
CA PRO A 107 8.77 1.32 8.23
C PRO A 107 9.37 1.02 6.85
N TYR A 108 8.68 1.41 5.78
CA TYR A 108 9.13 1.18 4.40
C TYR A 108 8.87 2.37 3.49
N ASN A 109 7.61 2.73 3.31
CA ASN A 109 7.16 3.86 2.51
C ASN A 109 5.90 4.47 3.13
N GLU A 110 5.36 5.53 2.54
CA GLU A 110 4.17 6.20 3.07
C GLU A 110 2.90 5.36 3.06
N LEU A 111 2.85 4.32 2.22
CA LEU A 111 1.70 3.41 2.10
C LEU A 111 1.69 2.34 3.19
N LYS A 112 2.87 2.00 3.72
CA LYS A 112 3.02 0.97 4.74
C LYS A 112 3.01 1.59 6.13
N GLU A 113 1.82 1.94 6.61
CA GLU A 113 1.62 2.43 7.98
C GLU A 113 1.35 1.30 8.98
N PHE A 114 0.93 0.12 8.50
CA PHE A 114 0.55 -1.01 9.34
C PHE A 114 1.14 -2.32 8.82
N GLY A 115 1.36 -3.27 9.74
CA GLY A 115 1.60 -4.67 9.43
C GLY A 115 0.34 -5.50 9.66
N LEU A 116 0.01 -6.40 8.74
CA LEU A 116 -1.12 -7.30 8.86
C LEU A 116 -0.67 -8.68 9.33
N ILE A 117 -1.38 -9.21 10.32
CA ILE A 117 -1.13 -10.56 10.84
C ILE A 117 -2.42 -11.35 10.79
N LEU A 118 -2.39 -12.45 10.05
CA LEU A 118 -3.49 -13.41 9.98
C LEU A 118 -3.16 -14.58 10.89
N ASP A 119 -3.82 -14.62 12.04
CA ASP A 119 -3.62 -15.63 13.07
C ASP A 119 -4.62 -16.76 12.94
N TYR A 120 -4.19 -17.89 12.38
CA TYR A 120 -5.00 -19.11 12.27
C TYR A 120 -4.89 -20.01 13.50
N PHE A 121 -3.91 -19.79 14.36
CA PHE A 121 -3.66 -20.61 15.55
C PHE A 121 -4.40 -20.09 16.80
N GLY A 122 -4.88 -18.86 16.77
CA GLY A 122 -5.54 -18.20 17.90
C GLY A 122 -4.54 -17.81 18.99
N MET A 123 -3.38 -17.29 18.58
CA MET A 123 -2.35 -16.76 19.46
C MET A 123 -2.72 -15.41 20.08
N PHE A 124 -3.35 -14.49 19.36
CA PHE A 124 -3.64 -13.14 19.88
C PHE A 124 -4.74 -13.14 20.94
N GLU A 125 -5.73 -14.01 20.83
CA GLU A 125 -6.73 -14.21 21.89
C GLU A 125 -6.05 -14.66 23.20
N LYS A 126 -5.16 -15.66 23.09
CA LYS A 126 -4.39 -16.18 24.23
C LYS A 126 -3.40 -15.15 24.77
N LEU A 127 -2.82 -14.31 23.91
CA LEU A 127 -1.92 -13.26 24.31
C LEU A 127 -2.66 -12.17 25.10
N ASN A 128 -3.84 -11.75 24.64
CA ASN A 128 -4.67 -10.78 25.35
C ASN A 128 -5.09 -11.30 26.73
N ASP A 129 -5.40 -12.59 26.85
CA ASP A 129 -5.74 -13.23 28.12
C ASP A 129 -4.53 -13.38 29.05
N ALA A 130 -3.35 -13.71 28.50
CA ALA A 130 -2.14 -13.98 29.26
C ALA A 130 -1.38 -12.72 29.68
N LEU A 131 -1.39 -11.67 28.86
CA LEU A 131 -0.54 -10.51 29.11
C LEU A 131 -1.04 -9.66 30.27
N ASN A 132 -2.34 -9.50 30.50
CA ASN A 132 -2.87 -8.55 31.50
C ASN A 132 -2.14 -7.17 31.45
N TYR A 133 -1.52 -6.86 30.31
CA TYR A 133 -0.88 -5.59 30.01
C TYR A 133 -2.01 -4.60 29.84
N ASP A 134 -1.77 -3.36 30.25
CA ASP A 134 -2.77 -2.31 30.15
C ASP A 134 -3.34 -2.33 28.73
N LYS A 135 -4.64 -2.61 28.58
CA LYS A 135 -5.30 -2.76 27.26
C LYS A 135 -5.09 -1.52 26.39
N ASN A 136 -4.71 -0.41 27.00
CA ASN A 136 -4.32 0.84 26.37
C ASN A 136 -2.98 0.75 25.59
N GLU A 137 -1.98 -0.04 26.05
CA GLU A 137 -0.67 -0.16 25.36
C GLU A 137 -0.71 -1.17 24.19
N LEU A 138 -1.36 -2.32 24.37
CA LEU A 138 -1.45 -3.33 23.31
C LEU A 138 -2.60 -3.04 22.33
N GLY A 139 -3.69 -2.43 22.81
CA GLY A 139 -4.86 -2.07 22.00
C GLY A 139 -4.57 -0.99 20.95
N GLU A 140 -3.53 -0.18 21.15
CA GLU A 140 -2.98 0.71 20.12
C GLU A 140 -1.99 -0.01 19.19
N ALA A 141 -1.23 -0.99 19.69
CA ALA A 141 -0.17 -1.65 18.93
C ALA A 141 -0.65 -2.81 18.03
N ALA A 142 -1.69 -3.55 18.44
CA ALA A 142 -2.28 -4.64 17.68
C ALA A 142 -3.80 -4.67 17.92
N PHE A 143 -4.57 -4.41 16.88
CA PHE A 143 -6.02 -4.31 16.95
C PHE A 143 -6.71 -5.11 15.84
N PRO A 144 -8.00 -5.45 16.01
CA PRO A 144 -8.74 -6.24 15.02
C PRO A 144 -8.82 -5.55 13.66
N TYR A 145 -8.79 -6.33 12.59
CA TYR A 145 -8.90 -5.83 11.21
C TYR A 145 -10.13 -4.92 10.99
N GLY A 146 -11.25 -5.20 11.67
CA GLY A 146 -12.46 -4.37 11.59
C GLY A 146 -12.24 -2.89 11.93
N LYS A 147 -11.24 -2.55 12.76
CA LYS A 147 -10.91 -1.14 13.07
C LYS A 147 -10.46 -0.35 11.85
N PHE A 148 -9.86 -0.99 10.85
CA PHE A 148 -9.50 -0.31 9.60
C PHE A 148 -10.75 0.17 8.86
N ARG A 149 -11.86 -0.58 8.92
CA ARG A 149 -13.14 -0.16 8.33
C ARG A 149 -13.68 1.09 9.04
N ASP A 150 -13.70 1.08 10.38
CA ASP A 150 -14.14 2.22 11.19
C ASP A 150 -13.29 3.48 10.89
N MET A 151 -11.96 3.31 10.83
CA MET A 151 -11.03 4.40 10.51
C MET A 151 -11.25 4.93 9.09
N PHE A 152 -11.43 4.04 8.12
CA PHE A 152 -11.65 4.42 6.73
C PHE A 152 -12.94 5.20 6.58
N GLU A 153 -14.05 4.68 7.11
CA GLU A 153 -15.36 5.34 7.07
C GLU A 153 -15.30 6.73 7.69
N THR A 154 -14.64 6.86 8.85
CA THR A 154 -14.47 8.14 9.54
C THR A 154 -13.68 9.12 8.68
N ASN A 155 -12.50 8.73 8.18
CA ASN A 155 -11.63 9.61 7.41
C ASN A 155 -12.27 10.01 6.06
N ILE A 156 -12.90 9.08 5.34
CA ILE A 156 -13.52 9.39 4.04
C ILE A 156 -14.77 10.26 4.21
N THR A 157 -15.56 10.04 5.26
CA THR A 157 -16.73 10.88 5.55
C THR A 157 -16.29 12.30 5.91
N GLU A 158 -15.28 12.44 6.76
CA GLU A 158 -14.72 13.75 7.10
C GLU A 158 -14.17 14.48 5.86
N LEU A 159 -13.44 13.75 5.02
CA LEU A 159 -12.84 14.27 3.79
C LEU A 159 -13.90 14.75 2.79
N VAL A 160 -14.94 13.96 2.56
CA VAL A 160 -16.08 14.34 1.73
C VAL A 160 -16.79 15.57 2.31
N ASN A 161 -16.94 15.64 3.63
CA ASN A 161 -17.62 16.75 4.31
C ASN A 161 -16.88 18.09 4.18
N LEU A 162 -15.59 18.10 3.83
CA LEU A 162 -14.88 19.35 3.51
C LEU A 162 -15.54 20.12 2.34
N PHE A 163 -16.21 19.38 1.45
CA PHE A 163 -16.80 19.85 0.21
C PHE A 163 -18.33 19.87 0.22
N VAL A 164 -18.96 19.94 1.40
CA VAL A 164 -20.42 20.09 1.51
C VAL A 164 -20.91 21.26 0.66
N GLY A 165 -21.94 21.00 -0.15
CA GLY A 165 -22.52 21.98 -1.07
C GLY A 165 -21.90 21.99 -2.47
N ILE A 166 -20.80 21.26 -2.69
CA ILE A 166 -20.22 21.05 -4.01
C ILE A 166 -20.73 19.71 -4.57
N PRO A 167 -21.34 19.68 -5.76
CA PRO A 167 -21.74 18.42 -6.38
C PRO A 167 -20.52 17.51 -6.63
N ARG A 168 -20.65 16.20 -6.37
CA ARG A 168 -19.58 15.21 -6.58
C ARG A 168 -19.80 14.43 -7.87
N ASP A 169 -20.25 15.12 -8.91
CA ASP A 169 -20.64 14.55 -10.22
C ASP A 169 -19.46 14.37 -11.19
N GLY A 170 -18.26 14.81 -10.79
CA GLY A 170 -17.05 14.74 -11.61
C GLY A 170 -16.96 15.78 -12.72
N SER A 171 -17.91 16.73 -12.77
CA SER A 171 -17.91 17.83 -13.74
C SER A 171 -16.79 18.84 -13.47
N HIS A 172 -16.33 19.51 -14.52
CA HIS A 172 -15.34 20.58 -14.44
C HIS A 172 -15.77 21.69 -13.45
N GLN A 173 -17.03 22.10 -13.50
CA GLN A 173 -17.57 23.14 -12.62
C GLN A 173 -17.44 22.76 -11.14
N SER A 174 -17.83 21.54 -10.78
CA SER A 174 -17.71 21.04 -9.41
C SER A 174 -16.25 20.98 -8.95
N ALA A 175 -15.36 20.51 -9.82
CA ALA A 175 -13.92 20.48 -9.52
C ALA A 175 -13.34 21.89 -9.30
N MET A 176 -13.75 22.87 -10.10
CA MET A 176 -13.34 24.27 -9.93
C MET A 176 -13.80 24.87 -8.61
N GLN A 177 -15.03 24.61 -8.20
CA GLN A 177 -15.51 25.06 -6.89
C GLN A 177 -14.66 24.46 -5.76
N ALA A 178 -14.32 23.17 -5.83
CA ALA A 178 -13.47 22.51 -4.84
C ALA A 178 -12.05 23.09 -4.83
N LEU A 179 -11.42 23.29 -5.99
CA LEU A 179 -10.06 23.86 -6.07
C LEU A 179 -9.99 25.32 -5.62
N ILE A 180 -11.03 26.13 -5.86
CA ILE A 180 -11.11 27.49 -5.35
C ILE A 180 -11.20 27.44 -3.81
N MET A 181 -12.06 26.57 -3.26
CA MET A 181 -12.18 26.41 -1.82
C MET A 181 -10.86 26.01 -1.15
N LEU A 182 -10.08 25.10 -1.75
CA LEU A 182 -8.77 24.69 -1.23
C LEU A 182 -7.70 25.79 -1.38
N ASN A 183 -7.78 26.59 -2.44
CA ASN A 183 -6.85 27.70 -2.67
C ASN A 183 -7.05 28.82 -1.64
N ASP A 184 -8.30 29.14 -1.33
CA ASP A 184 -8.66 30.30 -0.51
C ASP A 184 -8.60 30.00 1.00
N ASN A 185 -8.41 28.73 1.39
CA ASN A 185 -8.38 28.30 2.78
C ASN A 185 -7.25 27.29 3.03
N GLU A 186 -6.13 27.78 3.56
CA GLU A 186 -4.95 26.98 3.90
C GLU A 186 -5.25 25.85 4.89
N ALA A 187 -6.02 26.12 5.95
CA ALA A 187 -6.37 25.08 6.94
C ALA A 187 -7.18 23.93 6.31
N LYS A 188 -8.11 24.24 5.40
CA LYS A 188 -8.85 23.20 4.66
C LYS A 188 -7.94 22.42 3.71
N ARG A 189 -6.96 23.09 3.10
CA ARG A 189 -5.98 22.46 2.22
C ARG A 189 -5.12 21.44 2.96
N GLU A 190 -4.56 21.83 4.11
CA GLU A 190 -3.80 20.91 4.97
C GLU A 190 -4.66 19.73 5.45
N GLN A 191 -5.92 20.00 5.82
CA GLN A 191 -6.85 18.95 6.23
C GLN A 191 -7.17 17.99 5.07
N PHE A 192 -7.37 18.51 3.86
CA PHE A 192 -7.59 17.71 2.65
C PHE A 192 -6.41 16.78 2.35
N GLU A 193 -5.19 17.31 2.33
CA GLU A 193 -3.97 16.52 2.07
C GLU A 193 -3.80 15.40 3.10
N LYS A 194 -3.94 15.74 4.39
CA LYS A 194 -3.81 14.79 5.48
C LYS A 194 -4.87 13.68 5.41
N LEU A 195 -6.14 14.05 5.25
CA LEU A 195 -7.22 13.08 5.19
C LEU A 195 -7.12 12.22 3.92
N PHE A 196 -6.79 12.80 2.77
CA PHE A 196 -6.63 12.05 1.52
C PHE A 196 -5.50 11.03 1.63
N ARG A 197 -4.36 11.40 2.22
CA ARG A 197 -3.26 10.48 2.51
C ARG A 197 -3.73 9.30 3.37
N ASN A 198 -4.45 9.56 4.46
CA ASN A 198 -4.97 8.52 5.34
C ASN A 198 -5.97 7.60 4.64
N VAL A 199 -6.94 8.17 3.90
CA VAL A 199 -7.93 7.41 3.15
C VAL A 199 -7.25 6.53 2.11
N ARG A 200 -6.21 7.02 1.43
CA ARG A 200 -5.42 6.25 0.45
C ARG A 200 -4.73 5.05 1.07
N VAL A 201 -4.03 5.24 2.19
CA VAL A 201 -3.38 4.14 2.94
C VAL A 201 -4.39 3.08 3.37
N LEU A 202 -5.50 3.53 3.95
CA LEU A 202 -6.56 2.65 4.44
C LEU A 202 -7.28 1.91 3.30
N TYR A 203 -7.49 2.58 2.16
CA TYR A 203 -8.07 1.96 0.98
C TYR A 203 -7.19 0.82 0.47
N GLU A 204 -5.89 1.05 0.30
CA GLU A 204 -4.94 0.00 -0.13
C GLU A 204 -4.86 -1.15 0.88
N THR A 205 -4.93 -0.85 2.18
CA THR A 205 -4.91 -1.86 3.26
C THR A 205 -6.18 -2.71 3.28
N LEU A 206 -7.32 -2.12 2.97
CA LEU A 206 -8.61 -2.79 2.99
C LEU A 206 -8.89 -3.59 1.70
N GLN A 207 -8.22 -3.35 0.58
CA GLN A 207 -8.47 -4.13 -0.63
C GLN A 207 -8.14 -5.63 -0.42
N PRO A 208 -8.98 -6.57 -0.92
CA PRO A 208 -10.15 -6.39 -1.78
C PRO A 208 -11.50 -6.42 -1.04
N ASP A 209 -11.56 -6.00 0.23
CA ASP A 209 -12.76 -6.02 1.08
C ASP A 209 -13.98 -5.37 0.40
N GLU A 210 -15.11 -6.07 0.42
CA GLU A 210 -16.35 -5.63 -0.22
C GLU A 210 -16.96 -4.39 0.40
N PHE A 211 -16.63 -4.09 1.67
CA PHE A 211 -17.02 -2.87 2.37
C PHE A 211 -16.67 -1.60 1.58
N LEU A 212 -15.57 -1.60 0.83
CA LEU A 212 -15.13 -0.44 0.06
C LEU A 212 -16.05 -0.09 -1.12
N ARG A 213 -16.95 -1.00 -1.53
CA ARG A 213 -17.86 -0.77 -2.67
C ARG A 213 -18.78 0.43 -2.46
N ASP A 214 -19.25 0.63 -1.23
CA ASP A 214 -20.17 1.72 -0.88
C ASP A 214 -19.51 3.10 -1.00
N PHE A 215 -18.18 3.14 -0.94
CA PHE A 215 -17.36 4.35 -0.97
C PHE A 215 -16.65 4.58 -2.31
N LEU A 216 -16.79 3.65 -3.26
CA LEU A 216 -16.00 3.64 -4.50
C LEU A 216 -16.17 4.92 -5.32
N ASN A 217 -17.39 5.44 -5.43
CA ASN A 217 -17.66 6.66 -6.21
C ASN A 217 -17.03 7.89 -5.57
N ASP A 218 -17.16 8.03 -4.24
CA ASP A 218 -16.55 9.12 -3.49
C ASP A 218 -15.03 9.06 -3.57
N TYR A 219 -14.46 7.86 -3.43
CA TYR A 219 -13.03 7.68 -3.53
C TYR A 219 -12.48 8.02 -4.93
N LYS A 220 -13.18 7.62 -6.01
CA LYS A 220 -12.82 8.00 -7.39
C LYS A 220 -12.86 9.51 -7.59
N TRP A 221 -13.92 10.16 -7.11
CA TRP A 221 -14.06 11.62 -7.18
C TRP A 221 -12.92 12.33 -6.44
N LEU A 222 -12.58 11.85 -5.24
CA LEU A 222 -11.46 12.37 -4.45
C LEU A 222 -10.12 12.18 -5.15
N CYS A 223 -9.88 11.04 -5.79
CA CYS A 223 -8.66 10.81 -6.58
C CYS A 223 -8.55 11.81 -7.74
N LYS A 224 -9.63 12.03 -8.50
CA LYS A 224 -9.67 13.04 -9.58
C LYS A 224 -9.37 14.44 -9.02
N LEU A 225 -10.01 14.81 -7.91
CA LEU A 225 -9.80 16.10 -7.27
C LEU A 225 -8.36 16.28 -6.77
N TYR A 226 -7.79 15.27 -6.12
CA TYR A 226 -6.41 15.30 -5.64
C TYR A 226 -5.42 15.48 -6.79
N MET A 227 -5.63 14.81 -7.91
CA MET A 227 -4.83 15.03 -9.10
C MET A 227 -4.93 16.48 -9.60
N LEU A 228 -6.15 16.99 -9.81
CA LEU A 228 -6.35 18.38 -10.24
C LEU A 228 -5.69 19.38 -9.28
N TYR A 229 -5.79 19.12 -7.99
CA TYR A 229 -5.14 19.91 -6.95
C TYR A 229 -3.62 19.87 -7.08
N PHE A 230 -3.03 18.67 -7.14
CA PHE A 230 -1.59 18.49 -7.24
C PHE A 230 -1.01 19.18 -8.47
N LYS A 231 -1.68 19.06 -9.62
CA LYS A 231 -1.30 19.77 -10.85
C LYS A 231 -1.26 21.28 -10.69
N LYS A 232 -2.25 21.84 -10.01
CA LYS A 232 -2.38 23.29 -9.81
C LYS A 232 -1.30 23.82 -8.87
N VAL A 233 -0.97 23.07 -7.82
CA VAL A 233 0.02 23.47 -6.80
C VAL A 233 1.46 23.18 -7.25
N HIS A 234 1.69 22.08 -7.96
CA HIS A 234 3.00 21.60 -8.43
C HIS A 234 3.05 21.52 -9.98
N PRO A 235 2.85 22.62 -10.72
CA PRO A 235 2.70 22.61 -12.17
C PRO A 235 3.95 22.16 -12.95
N THR A 236 5.11 22.18 -12.30
CA THR A 236 6.40 21.77 -12.87
C THR A 236 6.80 20.34 -12.54
N GLU A 237 6.15 19.70 -11.56
CA GLU A 237 6.39 18.29 -11.25
C GLU A 237 5.68 17.41 -12.28
N HIS A 238 6.24 16.21 -12.53
CA HIS A 238 5.58 15.28 -13.42
C HIS A 238 4.24 14.90 -12.80
N PHE A 239 3.15 15.28 -13.48
CA PHE A 239 1.76 15.07 -13.09
C PHE A 239 1.32 13.59 -13.25
N GLU A 240 2.27 12.67 -13.07
CA GLU A 240 2.04 11.25 -13.23
C GLU A 240 1.80 10.59 -11.88
N ILE A 241 1.01 9.53 -11.94
CA ILE A 241 0.68 8.69 -10.80
C ILE A 241 1.96 8.07 -10.23
N SER A 242 2.22 8.25 -8.93
CA SER A 242 3.47 7.84 -8.30
C SER A 242 3.35 6.49 -7.59
N GLU A 243 4.49 5.91 -7.18
CA GLU A 243 4.49 4.68 -6.38
C GLU A 243 3.78 4.85 -5.04
N GLU A 244 3.81 6.06 -4.50
CA GLU A 244 3.19 6.44 -3.23
C GLU A 244 1.66 6.43 -3.32
N ASP A 245 1.08 6.43 -4.52
CA ASP A 245 -0.37 6.39 -4.66
C ASP A 245 -0.99 5.03 -4.33
N GLY A 246 -0.22 3.95 -4.40
CA GLY A 246 -0.71 2.60 -4.12
C GLY A 246 -1.38 1.95 -5.34
N ALA A 247 -1.17 0.65 -5.50
CA ALA A 247 -1.44 -0.05 -6.77
C ALA A 247 -2.89 0.08 -7.21
N LYS A 248 -3.85 -0.01 -6.28
CA LYS A 248 -5.27 0.04 -6.63
C LYS A 248 -5.73 1.46 -6.95
N THR A 249 -5.26 2.44 -6.19
CA THR A 249 -5.49 3.87 -6.43
C THR A 249 -4.97 4.25 -7.80
N ARG A 250 -3.75 3.82 -8.16
CA ARG A 250 -3.20 4.03 -9.51
C ARG A 250 -4.08 3.43 -10.59
N GLN A 251 -4.57 2.21 -10.38
CA GLN A 251 -5.47 1.56 -11.32
C GLN A 251 -6.76 2.38 -11.49
N LEU A 252 -7.38 2.80 -10.38
CA LEU A 252 -8.60 3.61 -10.43
C LEU A 252 -8.37 4.95 -11.14
N ILE A 253 -7.25 5.61 -10.87
CA ILE A 253 -6.88 6.84 -11.57
C ILE A 253 -6.78 6.57 -13.07
N ARG A 254 -6.02 5.55 -13.50
CA ARG A 254 -5.86 5.22 -14.93
C ARG A 254 -7.17 4.87 -15.63
N GLU A 255 -8.09 4.20 -14.93
CA GLU A 255 -9.36 3.75 -15.50
C GLU A 255 -10.42 4.86 -15.57
N TYR A 256 -10.42 5.80 -14.61
CA TYR A 256 -11.53 6.74 -14.43
C TYR A 256 -11.13 8.22 -14.49
N VAL A 257 -9.84 8.54 -14.57
CA VAL A 257 -9.34 9.90 -14.71
C VAL A 257 -8.67 10.04 -16.08
N ASP A 258 -9.30 10.81 -16.95
CA ASP A 258 -8.68 11.18 -18.23
C ASP A 258 -7.64 12.27 -17.99
N VAL A 259 -6.37 11.86 -17.90
CA VAL A 259 -5.24 12.77 -17.72
C VAL A 259 -5.13 13.76 -18.88
N LYS A 260 -5.51 13.37 -20.10
CA LYS A 260 -5.47 14.26 -21.28
C LYS A 260 -6.55 15.34 -21.20
N GLU A 261 -7.77 14.97 -20.80
CA GLU A 261 -8.83 15.95 -20.52
C GLU A 261 -8.35 16.97 -19.48
N ILE A 262 -7.68 16.51 -18.42
CA ILE A 262 -7.09 17.39 -17.40
C ILE A 262 -5.97 18.28 -17.98
N GLU A 263 -5.15 17.78 -18.90
CA GLU A 263 -4.15 18.56 -19.64
C GLU A 263 -4.74 19.66 -20.50
N GLU A 264 -5.82 19.37 -21.20
CA GLU A 264 -6.54 20.32 -22.04
C GLU A 264 -7.32 21.36 -21.22
N GLU A 265 -7.97 20.94 -20.14
CA GLU A 265 -8.74 21.84 -19.26
C GLU A 265 -7.83 22.72 -18.38
N PHE A 266 -6.62 22.25 -18.04
CA PHE A 266 -5.67 22.95 -17.17
C PHE A 266 -4.27 23.02 -17.81
N PRO A 267 -4.09 23.81 -18.88
CA PRO A 267 -2.80 23.92 -19.54
C PRO A 267 -1.77 24.59 -18.62
N THR A 268 -0.60 23.97 -18.47
CA THR A 268 0.53 24.58 -17.76
C THR A 268 1.24 25.57 -18.68
N TYR A 269 1.15 26.85 -18.37
CA TYR A 269 1.90 27.88 -19.08
C TYR A 269 3.26 28.11 -18.41
N LYS A 270 4.34 27.71 -19.08
CA LYS A 270 5.71 28.11 -18.68
C LYS A 270 5.90 29.59 -19.02
N LEU A 271 6.02 30.42 -17.98
CA LEU A 271 6.39 31.83 -18.09
C LEU A 271 7.91 31.92 -18.36
N ASP A 272 8.33 31.65 -19.60
CA ASP A 272 9.68 31.91 -20.07
C ASP A 272 9.79 33.30 -20.73
N GLU A 273 11.01 33.74 -21.07
CA GLU A 273 11.26 35.05 -21.70
C GLU A 273 10.44 35.27 -22.99
N ASN A 274 9.91 34.20 -23.60
CA ASN A 274 9.11 34.23 -24.83
C ASN A 274 7.60 34.26 -24.58
N TYR A 275 7.14 34.19 -23.32
CA TYR A 275 5.71 34.17 -22.97
C TYR A 275 4.97 35.45 -23.38
N LEU A 276 5.62 36.62 -23.18
CA LEU A 276 5.08 37.92 -23.61
C LEU A 276 4.96 38.03 -25.14
N THR A 277 5.79 37.31 -25.87
CA THR A 277 5.78 37.28 -27.33
C THR A 277 4.58 36.48 -27.84
N LYS A 278 4.27 35.34 -27.20
CA LYS A 278 3.11 34.49 -27.55
C LYS A 278 1.77 35.16 -27.28
N ILE A 279 1.65 35.99 -26.24
CA ILE A 279 0.41 36.74 -25.95
C ILE A 279 0.11 37.79 -27.02
N LYS A 280 1.14 38.39 -27.64
CA LYS A 280 0.95 39.38 -28.72
C LYS A 280 0.42 38.77 -30.01
N ASP A 281 0.70 37.50 -30.27
CA ASP A 281 0.24 36.79 -31.46
C ASP A 281 -1.19 36.22 -31.30
N MET A 282 -1.77 36.28 -30.09
CA MET A 282 -3.13 35.82 -29.79
C MET A 282 -4.19 36.93 -29.77
N ASN A 283 -3.81 38.18 -30.09
CA ASN A 283 -4.72 39.34 -30.23
C ASN A 283 -4.92 39.72 -31.70
#